data_AF-A0A1V4ATT3-F1
#
_entry.id   AF-A0A1V4ATT3-F1
#
_cell.length_a   1.000
_cell.length_b   1.000
_cell.length_c   1.000
_cell.angle_alpha   90.00
_cell.angle_beta   90.00
_cell.angle_gamma   90.00
#
_symmetry.space_group_name_H-M   'P 1'
#
loop_
_entity.id
_entity.type
_entity.pdbx_description
1 polymer ?
#
loop_
_entity_poly.entity_id
_entity_poly.type
_entity_poly.pdbx_seq_one_letter_code
_entity_poly.pdbx_strand_id
1 'polypeptide(L)'
;MRILPFSFVLAVLFLIPGYCCAESIITKVKGIEQRPFSLTGNRIVTWEKDGVRVFVVNKDARILQGPFQITANTVVCWFHEEEAAQQKEATVEVYCEGKVTILEEEENYENYEQVYLRFETMAGIVVSPEIQPIETFEVAQETDIVRRGEEIRSMGKEEYLSTEIPRKVATSEISQKEEMVDIVADTIDSWEERDKRIVVALGNVKIKKREHDGRCG
;
A
#
# COMPACT_ATOMS: atom_id res chain seq x y z
N MET A 1 -39.48 51.16 -29.43
CA MET A 1 -38.64 50.46 -30.44
C MET A 1 -37.79 49.43 -29.73
N ARG A 2 -37.84 48.18 -30.18
CA ARG A 2 -37.01 47.04 -29.74
C ARG A 2 -35.54 47.27 -30.13
N ILE A 3 -34.60 46.69 -29.37
CA ILE A 3 -33.49 45.80 -29.80
C ILE A 3 -32.97 45.06 -28.53
N LEU A 4 -33.11 43.73 -28.52
CA LEU A 4 -32.35 42.74 -27.71
C LEU A 4 -31.01 42.45 -28.45
N PRO A 5 -30.08 41.59 -27.97
CA PRO A 5 -29.65 41.23 -26.61
C PRO A 5 -28.10 41.16 -26.51
N PHE A 6 -27.52 41.05 -25.30
CA PHE A 6 -26.26 40.30 -25.18
C PHE A 6 -26.22 39.57 -23.84
N SER A 7 -26.34 38.24 -23.96
CA SER A 7 -26.17 37.27 -22.91
C SER A 7 -24.72 37.30 -22.39
N PHE A 8 -24.54 37.21 -21.07
CA PHE A 8 -23.45 36.44 -20.50
C PHE A 8 -23.96 35.79 -19.21
N VAL A 9 -24.37 34.54 -19.36
CA VAL A 9 -24.66 33.64 -18.24
C VAL A 9 -23.31 33.18 -17.71
N LEU A 10 -22.92 33.63 -16.52
CA LEU A 10 -21.84 33.01 -15.74
C LEU A 10 -22.48 32.11 -14.69
N ALA A 11 -22.85 30.90 -15.10
CA ALA A 11 -23.21 29.82 -14.19
C ALA A 11 -21.94 29.06 -13.82
N VAL A 12 -21.31 29.43 -12.70
CA VAL A 12 -20.34 28.59 -12.02
C VAL A 12 -20.67 28.64 -10.53
N LEU A 13 -21.50 27.70 -10.10
CA LEU A 13 -21.57 27.30 -8.70
C LEU A 13 -21.22 25.82 -8.66
N PHE A 14 -20.06 25.57 -8.08
CA PHE A 14 -19.41 24.30 -7.90
C PHE A 14 -20.40 23.27 -7.37
N LEU A 15 -20.72 22.27 -8.19
CA LEU A 15 -21.05 20.94 -7.67
C LEU A 15 -19.75 20.39 -7.09
N ILE A 16 -19.49 20.71 -5.81
CA ILE A 16 -18.56 19.92 -5.00
C ILE A 16 -19.26 18.56 -4.91
N PRO A 17 -18.74 17.49 -5.53
CA PRO A 17 -19.25 16.17 -5.21
C PRO A 17 -18.95 15.98 -3.74
N GLY A 18 -19.98 15.67 -2.95
CA GLY A 18 -19.83 15.33 -1.55
C GLY A 18 -18.74 14.27 -1.45
N TYR A 19 -17.59 14.68 -0.92
CA TYR A 19 -16.71 13.75 -0.25
C TYR A 19 -17.56 13.23 0.92
N CYS A 20 -18.20 12.09 0.71
CA CYS A 20 -18.53 11.22 1.82
C CYS A 20 -17.17 10.84 2.42
N CYS A 21 -16.64 11.68 3.31
CA CYS A 21 -15.65 11.23 4.28
C CYS A 21 -16.40 10.19 5.12
N ALA A 22 -16.22 8.92 4.79
CA ALA A 22 -16.45 7.89 5.79
C ALA A 22 -15.53 8.26 6.97
N GLU A 23 -16.12 8.47 8.13
CA GLU A 23 -15.39 8.75 9.36
C GLU A 23 -14.51 7.53 9.62
N SER A 24 -13.18 7.71 9.61
CA SER A 24 -12.25 6.60 9.81
C SER A 24 -12.56 5.92 11.14
N ILE A 25 -12.46 4.60 11.16
CA ILE A 25 -12.67 3.77 12.36
C ILE A 25 -11.89 4.35 13.56
N ILE A 26 -10.66 4.82 13.34
CA ILE A 26 -9.79 5.40 14.38
C ILE A 26 -10.32 6.73 14.94
N THR A 27 -10.94 7.57 14.11
CA THR A 27 -11.34 8.94 14.48
C THR A 27 -12.51 9.01 15.46
N LYS A 28 -13.19 7.90 15.72
CA LYS A 28 -14.27 7.82 16.71
C LYS A 28 -13.77 7.96 18.15
N VAL A 29 -12.50 7.67 18.40
CA VAL A 29 -11.91 7.71 19.74
C VAL A 29 -11.18 9.03 19.98
N LYS A 30 -11.75 9.88 20.85
CA LYS A 30 -11.18 11.19 21.16
C LYS A 30 -9.82 11.09 21.87
N GLY A 31 -8.80 11.78 21.35
CA GLY A 31 -7.49 11.88 22.00
C GLY A 31 -6.63 10.62 21.86
N ILE A 32 -6.96 9.76 20.89
CA ILE A 32 -6.23 8.52 20.63
C ILE A 32 -4.77 8.77 20.22
N GLU A 33 -4.51 9.89 19.55
CA GLU A 33 -3.18 10.32 19.11
C GLU A 33 -2.22 10.59 20.27
N GLN A 34 -2.74 10.94 21.45
CA GLN A 34 -1.94 11.17 22.65
C GLN A 34 -1.54 9.86 23.35
N ARG A 35 -2.09 8.73 22.92
CA ARG A 35 -1.77 7.41 23.46
C ARG A 35 -0.59 6.81 22.67
N PRO A 36 0.31 6.06 23.35
CA PRO A 36 1.39 5.38 22.66
C PRO A 36 0.83 4.35 21.69
N PHE A 37 1.38 4.31 20.48
CA PHE A 37 1.11 3.24 19.54
C PHE A 37 1.97 2.04 19.93
N SER A 38 1.37 0.94 20.36
CA SER A 38 2.09 -0.26 20.80
C SER A 38 1.95 -1.37 19.78
N LEU A 39 3.07 -1.96 19.36
CA LEU A 39 3.14 -3.08 18.43
C LEU A 39 3.82 -4.26 19.11
N THR A 40 3.15 -5.40 19.17
CA THR A 40 3.63 -6.59 19.88
C THR A 40 3.43 -7.85 19.04
N GLY A 41 4.29 -8.85 19.22
CA GLY A 41 4.09 -10.20 18.68
C GLY A 41 5.31 -11.09 18.81
N ASN A 42 5.22 -12.30 18.27
CA ASN A 42 6.18 -13.37 18.55
C ASN A 42 7.55 -13.16 17.88
N ARG A 43 7.55 -12.83 16.59
CA ARG A 43 8.76 -12.60 15.80
C ARG A 43 8.65 -11.27 15.08
N ILE A 44 9.54 -10.34 15.41
CA ILE A 44 9.57 -9.00 14.83
C ILE A 44 10.87 -8.84 14.07
N VAL A 45 10.77 -8.44 12.80
CA VAL A 45 11.91 -7.99 12.01
C VAL A 45 11.75 -6.52 11.67
N THR A 46 12.85 -5.80 11.50
CA THR A 46 12.82 -4.37 11.17
C THR A 46 13.96 -3.96 10.25
N TRP A 47 13.71 -2.95 9.43
CA TRP A 47 14.70 -2.23 8.66
C TRP A 47 14.25 -0.76 8.53
N GLU A 48 15.16 0.10 8.10
CA GLU A 48 14.86 1.49 7.77
C GLU A 48 15.11 1.69 6.28
N LYS A 49 14.26 2.50 5.65
CA LYS A 49 14.44 2.96 4.28
C LYS A 49 13.80 4.33 4.10
N ASP A 50 14.58 5.28 3.59
CA ASP A 50 14.12 6.61 3.18
C ASP A 50 13.35 7.36 4.30
N GLY A 51 13.84 7.27 5.54
CA GLY A 51 13.26 7.91 6.73
C GLY A 51 12.06 7.18 7.32
N VAL A 52 11.72 6.01 6.78
CA VAL A 52 10.62 5.16 7.24
C VAL A 52 11.17 3.87 7.84
N ARG A 53 10.89 3.66 9.12
CA ARG A 53 11.20 2.40 9.79
C ARG A 53 10.05 1.43 9.59
N VAL A 54 10.37 0.28 8.99
CA VAL A 54 9.40 -0.79 8.76
C VAL A 54 9.57 -1.86 9.83
N PHE A 55 8.46 -2.30 10.40
CA PHE A 55 8.38 -3.48 11.27
C PHE A 55 7.49 -4.51 10.63
N VAL A 56 7.94 -5.77 10.59
CA VAL A 56 7.09 -6.91 10.22
C VAL A 56 6.99 -7.83 11.42
N VAL A 57 5.76 -7.94 11.94
CA VAL A 57 5.42 -8.82 13.06
C VAL A 57 4.76 -10.06 12.52
N ASN A 58 5.37 -11.22 12.79
CA ASN A 58 4.87 -12.52 12.37
C ASN A 58 4.37 -13.31 13.57
N LYS A 59 3.17 -13.88 13.42
CA LYS A 59 2.41 -14.69 14.39
C LYS A 59 1.97 -13.89 15.61
N ASP A 60 0.66 -13.92 15.86
CA ASP A 60 0.02 -13.31 17.03
C ASP A 60 0.36 -11.82 17.18
N ALA A 61 0.27 -11.10 16.07
CA ALA A 61 0.52 -9.67 16.04
C ALA A 61 -0.62 -8.92 16.73
N ARG A 62 -0.26 -7.95 17.58
CA ARG A 62 -1.20 -7.11 18.30
C ARG A 62 -0.78 -5.65 18.24
N ILE A 63 -1.75 -4.80 17.92
CA ILE A 63 -1.64 -3.34 17.95
C ILE A 63 -2.55 -2.81 19.05
N LEU A 64 -2.05 -1.86 19.82
CA LEU A 64 -2.83 -1.11 20.81
C LEU A 64 -2.57 0.38 20.70
N GLN A 65 -3.64 1.17 20.73
CA GLN A 65 -3.56 2.61 20.95
C GLN A 65 -4.77 3.08 21.78
N GLY A 66 -4.57 3.23 23.08
CA GLY A 66 -5.68 3.51 24.00
C GLY A 66 -6.70 2.36 24.04
N PRO A 67 -8.01 2.63 23.84
CA PRO A 67 -9.06 1.59 23.83
C PRO A 67 -9.12 0.81 22.52
N PHE A 68 -8.38 1.24 21.50
CA PHE A 68 -8.38 0.61 20.18
C PHE A 68 -7.39 -0.54 20.13
N GLN A 69 -7.85 -1.72 19.71
CA GLN A 69 -7.04 -2.93 19.61
C GLN A 69 -7.22 -3.61 18.25
N ILE A 70 -6.12 -4.03 17.64
CA ILE A 70 -6.13 -4.94 16.50
C ILE A 70 -5.34 -6.20 16.84
N THR A 71 -5.88 -7.36 16.50
CA THR A 71 -5.13 -8.62 16.48
C THR A 71 -5.11 -9.19 15.06
N ALA A 72 -3.99 -9.76 14.63
CA ALA A 72 -3.86 -10.40 13.33
C ALA A 72 -2.77 -11.49 13.36
N ASN A 73 -2.73 -12.35 12.35
CA ASN A 73 -1.62 -13.30 12.20
C ASN A 73 -0.31 -12.58 11.90
N THR A 74 -0.34 -11.58 11.01
CA THR A 74 0.85 -10.83 10.59
C THR A 74 0.53 -9.36 10.41
N VAL A 75 1.47 -8.49 10.75
CA VAL A 75 1.37 -7.02 10.58
C VAL A 75 2.63 -6.50 9.91
N VAL A 76 2.46 -5.59 8.94
CA VAL A 76 3.50 -4.69 8.46
C VAL A 76 3.17 -3.29 8.98
N CYS A 77 4.14 -2.63 9.58
CA CYS A 77 3.99 -1.29 10.15
C CYS A 77 5.08 -0.39 9.56
N TRP A 78 4.68 0.75 8.98
CA TRP A 78 5.56 1.81 8.52
C TRP A 78 5.46 3.00 9.48
N PHE A 79 6.56 3.27 10.16
CA PHE A 79 6.70 4.42 11.04
C PHE A 79 7.55 5.48 10.35
N HIS A 80 6.97 6.66 10.12
CA HIS A 80 7.67 7.80 9.52
C HIS A 80 8.57 8.46 10.58
N GLU A 81 9.71 7.83 10.85
CA GLU A 81 10.63 8.17 11.94
C GLU A 81 11.24 9.57 11.77
N GLU A 82 11.62 9.94 10.55
CA GLU A 82 12.16 11.28 10.28
C GLU A 82 11.11 12.38 10.47
N GLU A 83 9.85 12.12 10.09
CA GLU A 83 8.73 13.02 10.34
C GLU A 83 8.52 13.20 11.84
N ALA A 84 8.53 12.10 12.60
CA ALA A 84 8.38 12.08 14.05
C ALA A 84 9.47 12.87 14.79
N ALA A 85 10.69 12.93 14.23
CA ALA A 85 11.79 13.70 14.81
C ALA A 85 11.63 15.22 14.62
N GLN A 86 10.88 15.64 13.60
CA GLN A 86 10.73 17.05 13.20
C GLN A 86 9.38 17.65 13.64
N GLN A 87 8.37 16.81 13.77
CA GLN A 87 6.99 17.21 14.06
C GLN A 87 6.54 16.72 15.44
N LYS A 88 5.45 17.32 15.94
CA LYS A 88 4.85 16.94 17.22
C LYS A 88 4.02 15.64 17.11
N GLU A 89 3.58 15.33 15.90
CA GLU A 89 2.75 14.20 15.55
C GLU A 89 3.52 13.36 14.52
N ALA A 90 3.44 12.04 14.65
CA ALA A 90 4.08 11.09 13.78
C ALA A 90 3.03 10.22 13.09
N THR A 91 3.24 9.96 11.80
CA THR A 91 2.40 9.04 11.03
C THR A 91 2.85 7.60 11.26
N VAL A 92 1.90 6.71 11.55
CA VAL A 92 2.09 5.26 11.57
C VAL A 92 1.07 4.62 10.63
N GLU A 93 1.53 3.93 9.61
CA GLU A 93 0.67 3.17 8.70
C GLU A 93 0.81 1.68 9.03
N VAL A 94 -0.30 0.94 9.09
CA VAL A 94 -0.25 -0.51 9.32
C VAL A 94 -1.07 -1.25 8.30
N TYR A 95 -0.57 -2.42 7.94
CA TYR A 95 -1.25 -3.42 7.14
C TYR A 95 -1.28 -4.74 7.91
N CYS A 96 -2.47 -5.25 8.19
CA CYS A 96 -2.75 -6.45 8.94
C CYS A 96 -3.29 -7.54 8.00
N GLU A 97 -2.83 -8.78 8.17
CA GLU A 97 -3.30 -9.91 7.38
C GLU A 97 -3.58 -11.15 8.23
N GLY A 98 -4.69 -11.80 7.92
CA GLY A 98 -5.11 -13.11 8.41
C GLY A 98 -5.77 -13.03 9.78
N LYS A 99 -7.05 -13.42 9.85
CA LYS A 99 -7.86 -13.38 11.07
C LYS A 99 -7.75 -12.03 11.80
N VAL A 100 -7.89 -10.95 11.06
CA VAL A 100 -7.81 -9.61 11.62
C VAL A 100 -9.07 -9.34 12.42
N THR A 101 -8.92 -9.00 13.69
CA THR A 101 -10.02 -8.57 14.56
C THR A 101 -9.72 -7.17 15.06
N ILE A 102 -10.67 -6.26 14.86
CA ILE A 102 -10.64 -4.90 15.42
C ILE A 102 -11.61 -4.86 16.59
N LEU A 103 -11.15 -4.35 17.73
CA LEU A 103 -11.97 -4.09 18.90
C LEU A 103 -11.96 -2.60 19.22
N GLU A 104 -13.16 -2.03 19.28
CA GLU A 104 -13.43 -0.68 19.76
C GLU A 104 -14.38 -0.78 20.95
N GLU A 105 -14.04 -0.17 22.09
CA GLU A 105 -14.92 0.03 23.26
C GLU A 105 -15.85 -1.16 23.57
N GLU A 106 -15.26 -2.22 24.15
CA GLU A 106 -15.86 -3.41 24.78
C GLU A 106 -16.92 -4.25 24.02
N GLU A 107 -17.51 -3.82 22.90
CA GLU A 107 -18.67 -4.54 22.32
C GLU A 107 -18.69 -4.72 20.79
N ASN A 108 -17.83 -4.07 20.01
CA ASN A 108 -17.79 -4.26 18.55
C ASN A 108 -16.60 -5.13 18.11
N TYR A 109 -16.91 -6.30 17.53
CA TYR A 109 -15.94 -7.20 16.90
C TYR A 109 -16.18 -7.22 15.41
N GLU A 110 -15.30 -6.58 14.65
CA GLU A 110 -15.28 -6.72 13.20
C GLU A 110 -14.14 -7.65 12.79
N ASN A 111 -14.45 -8.64 11.96
CA ASN A 111 -13.49 -9.61 11.46
C ASN A 111 -13.22 -9.36 9.99
N TYR A 112 -11.94 -9.29 9.66
CA TYR A 112 -11.42 -9.06 8.33
C TYR A 112 -10.29 -10.05 8.03
N GLU A 113 -9.99 -10.21 6.76
CA GLU A 113 -8.78 -10.91 6.33
C GLU A 113 -7.64 -9.94 6.07
N GLN A 114 -7.95 -8.72 5.65
CA GLN A 114 -6.97 -7.65 5.45
C GLN A 114 -7.50 -6.32 5.97
N VAL A 115 -6.64 -5.59 6.68
CA VAL A 115 -6.93 -4.24 7.16
C VAL A 115 -5.70 -3.38 6.91
N TYR A 116 -5.90 -2.20 6.35
CA TYR A 116 -4.91 -1.14 6.29
C TYR A 116 -5.48 0.09 6.98
N LEU A 117 -4.68 0.69 7.84
CA LEU A 117 -5.08 1.85 8.63
C LEU A 117 -3.90 2.81 8.79
N ARG A 118 -4.19 4.11 8.71
CA ARG A 118 -3.27 5.18 9.04
C ARG A 118 -3.60 5.77 10.41
N PHE A 119 -2.63 5.76 11.30
CA PHE A 119 -2.68 6.34 12.64
C PHE A 119 -1.81 7.58 12.74
N GLU A 120 -2.16 8.43 13.68
CA GLU A 120 -1.33 9.51 14.18
C GLU A 120 -0.96 9.22 15.63
N THR A 121 0.28 9.51 16.01
CA THR A 121 0.72 9.42 17.40
C THR A 121 1.65 10.56 17.78
N MET A 122 1.40 11.15 18.95
CA MET A 122 2.24 12.16 19.59
C MET A 122 3.20 11.55 20.61
N ALA A 123 2.97 10.29 20.97
CA ALA A 123 3.73 9.55 21.98
C ALA A 123 4.77 8.60 21.36
N GLY A 124 4.81 8.50 20.04
CA GLY A 124 5.68 7.60 19.30
C GLY A 124 5.20 6.15 19.31
N ILE A 125 6.07 5.26 18.84
CA ILE A 125 5.83 3.82 18.74
C ILE A 125 6.61 3.04 19.79
N VAL A 126 5.95 2.10 20.46
CA VAL A 126 6.54 1.12 21.37
C VAL A 126 6.47 -0.26 20.73
N VAL A 127 7.61 -0.83 20.36
CA VAL A 127 7.69 -2.16 19.76
C VAL A 127 8.23 -3.16 20.77
N SER A 128 7.43 -4.19 21.09
CA SER A 128 7.76 -5.17 22.12
C SER A 128 7.69 -6.59 21.57
N PRO A 129 8.82 -7.32 21.47
CA PRO A 129 8.76 -8.73 21.13
C PRO A 129 8.29 -9.58 22.31
N GLU A 130 7.52 -10.64 22.05
CA GLU A 130 7.06 -11.56 23.10
C GLU A 130 8.02 -12.73 23.34
N ILE A 131 8.63 -13.27 22.28
CA ILE A 131 9.43 -14.49 22.36
C ILE A 131 10.90 -14.22 22.02
N GLN A 132 11.16 -13.61 20.86
CA GLN A 132 12.52 -13.45 20.33
C GLN A 132 12.89 -11.98 20.20
N PRO A 133 14.15 -11.57 20.47
CA PRO A 133 14.60 -10.22 20.20
C PRO A 133 14.27 -9.77 18.77
N ILE A 134 14.09 -8.46 18.58
CA ILE A 134 13.82 -7.89 17.27
C ILE A 134 15.04 -8.12 16.36
N GLU A 135 14.84 -8.72 15.19
CA GLU A 135 15.88 -8.88 14.18
C GLU A 135 15.96 -7.61 13.32
N THR A 136 17.14 -7.00 13.19
CA THR A 136 17.34 -5.79 12.38
C THR A 136 18.11 -6.12 11.11
N PHE A 137 17.63 -5.61 9.97
CA PHE A 137 18.24 -5.77 8.66
C PHE A 137 18.65 -4.41 8.09
N GLU A 138 19.78 -4.37 7.38
CA GLU A 138 20.24 -3.17 6.67
C GLU A 138 19.49 -2.94 5.35
N VAL A 139 18.90 -4.00 4.79
CA VAL A 139 18.22 -3.98 3.49
C VAL A 139 16.77 -4.40 3.68
N ALA A 140 15.88 -3.72 2.94
CA ALA A 140 14.46 -4.02 2.93
C ALA A 140 14.16 -5.49 2.61
N GLN A 141 13.22 -6.07 3.36
CA GLN A 141 12.81 -7.46 3.19
C GLN A 141 11.58 -7.53 2.28
N GLU A 142 11.77 -7.96 1.03
CA GLU A 142 10.72 -8.07 0.01
C GLU A 142 9.86 -9.34 0.16
N THR A 143 9.18 -9.45 1.30
CA THR A 143 8.22 -10.54 1.51
C THR A 143 6.89 -10.27 0.82
N ASP A 144 6.12 -11.33 0.55
CA ASP A 144 4.81 -11.20 -0.10
C ASP A 144 3.82 -10.30 0.66
N ILE A 145 3.86 -10.30 2.00
CA ILE A 145 3.00 -9.44 2.82
C ILE A 145 3.42 -7.97 2.73
N VAL A 146 4.73 -7.69 2.75
CA VAL A 146 5.27 -6.33 2.58
C VAL A 146 4.83 -5.78 1.23
N ARG A 147 4.95 -6.58 0.17
CA ARG A 147 4.55 -6.18 -1.17
C ARG A 147 3.06 -5.89 -1.30
N ARG A 148 2.18 -6.76 -0.76
CA ARG A 148 0.73 -6.49 -0.71
C ARG A 148 0.40 -5.21 0.05
N GLY A 149 1.08 -5.02 1.19
CA GLY A 149 0.90 -3.85 2.01
C GLY A 149 1.31 -2.55 1.30
N GLU A 150 2.45 -2.55 0.61
CA GLU A 150 2.89 -1.43 -0.24
C GLU A 150 1.93 -1.18 -1.41
N GLU A 151 1.40 -2.23 -2.05
CA GLU A 151 0.40 -2.10 -3.11
C GLU A 151 -0.85 -1.36 -2.60
N ILE A 152 -1.37 -1.72 -1.42
CA ILE A 152 -2.52 -1.04 -0.80
C ILE A 152 -2.16 0.39 -0.39
N ARG A 153 -1.00 0.59 0.25
CA ARG A 153 -0.50 1.89 0.67
C ARG A 153 -0.35 2.86 -0.51
N SER A 154 0.13 2.38 -1.65
CA SER A 154 0.28 3.17 -2.88
C SER A 154 -1.04 3.70 -3.45
N MET A 155 -2.19 3.15 -3.03
CA MET A 155 -3.51 3.66 -3.39
C MET A 155 -3.84 5.00 -2.73
N GLY A 156 -3.06 5.43 -1.72
CA GLY A 156 -3.23 6.72 -1.04
C GLY A 156 -4.50 6.81 -0.20
N LYS A 157 -5.07 5.68 0.22
CA LYS A 157 -6.23 5.62 1.12
C LYS A 157 -5.77 5.69 2.57
N GLU A 158 -6.57 6.30 3.44
CA GLU A 158 -6.32 6.30 4.89
C GLU A 158 -6.79 4.99 5.56
N GLU A 159 -7.73 4.29 4.92
CA GLU A 159 -8.35 3.07 5.42
C GLU A 159 -8.69 2.12 4.27
N TYR A 160 -8.45 0.82 4.47
CA TYR A 160 -8.90 -0.26 3.59
C TYR A 160 -9.23 -1.51 4.42
N LEU A 161 -10.40 -2.10 4.17
CA LEU A 161 -10.90 -3.28 4.87
C LEU A 161 -11.33 -4.32 3.84
N SER A 162 -10.93 -5.57 4.02
CA SER A 162 -11.34 -6.68 3.16
C SER A 162 -11.56 -7.95 3.97
N THR A 163 -12.63 -8.67 3.65
CA THR A 163 -12.93 -10.01 4.19
C THR A 163 -12.30 -11.14 3.38
N GLU A 164 -11.50 -10.81 2.37
CA GLU A 164 -10.78 -11.77 1.53
C GLU A 164 -9.30 -11.38 1.40
N ILE A 165 -8.41 -12.37 1.49
CA ILE A 165 -7.02 -12.22 1.01
C ILE A 165 -7.03 -12.54 -0.49
N PRO A 166 -6.55 -11.65 -1.37
CA PRO A 166 -6.32 -11.97 -2.76
C PRO A 166 -5.45 -13.23 -2.85
N ARG A 167 -6.01 -14.34 -3.37
CA ARG A 167 -5.31 -15.63 -3.52
C ARG A 167 -4.08 -15.55 -4.43
N LYS A 168 -4.02 -14.48 -5.21
CA LYS A 168 -2.80 -13.99 -5.81
C LYS A 168 -2.51 -12.67 -5.13
N VAL A 169 -1.37 -12.56 -4.46
CA VAL A 169 -0.64 -11.30 -4.67
C VAL A 169 -0.54 -11.21 -6.17
N ALA A 170 -0.91 -10.09 -6.76
CA ALA A 170 -0.44 -9.83 -8.10
C ALA A 170 1.08 -9.74 -7.95
N THR A 171 1.84 -10.86 -7.83
CA THR A 171 3.21 -10.98 -8.32
C THR A 171 3.13 -10.24 -9.58
N SER A 172 3.63 -9.01 -9.54
CA SER A 172 3.15 -7.91 -10.36
C SER A 172 2.80 -8.59 -11.62
N GLU A 173 1.50 -8.74 -11.91
CA GLU A 173 1.20 -9.08 -13.26
C GLU A 173 1.61 -7.74 -13.92
N ILE A 174 2.93 -7.53 -14.17
CA ILE A 174 3.47 -7.92 -15.45
C ILE A 174 2.56 -9.06 -15.94
N SER A 175 1.34 -8.71 -16.36
CA SER A 175 1.07 -8.54 -17.75
C SER A 175 2.45 -8.48 -18.40
N GLN A 176 2.98 -9.68 -18.62
CA GLN A 176 3.47 -10.03 -19.92
C GLN A 176 2.26 -9.78 -20.85
N LYS A 177 1.84 -8.50 -20.98
CA LYS A 177 1.86 -7.84 -22.24
C LYS A 177 3.26 -8.15 -22.72
N GLU A 178 3.40 -9.31 -23.35
CA GLU A 178 4.50 -9.60 -24.22
C GLU A 178 4.53 -8.38 -25.11
N GLU A 179 5.39 -7.43 -24.76
CA GLU A 179 5.50 -6.20 -25.52
C GLU A 179 6.12 -6.66 -26.82
N MET A 180 5.26 -6.94 -27.80
CA MET A 180 5.72 -7.38 -29.10
C MET A 180 6.55 -6.26 -29.69
N VAL A 181 7.83 -6.57 -29.86
CA VAL A 181 8.78 -5.68 -30.49
C VAL A 181 9.03 -6.20 -31.90
N ASP A 182 8.73 -5.37 -32.90
CA ASP A 182 9.11 -5.64 -34.28
C ASP A 182 10.58 -5.23 -34.46
N ILE A 183 11.43 -6.17 -34.88
CA ILE A 183 12.83 -5.94 -35.25
C ILE A 183 12.96 -6.02 -36.77
N VAL A 184 13.47 -4.97 -37.40
CA VAL A 184 13.76 -4.91 -38.84
C VAL A 184 15.26 -4.73 -39.01
N ALA A 185 15.91 -5.58 -39.79
CA ALA A 185 17.35 -5.51 -40.06
C ALA A 185 17.67 -6.15 -41.43
N ASP A 186 18.91 -5.96 -41.90
CA ASP A 186 19.36 -6.54 -43.18
C ASP A 186 19.59 -8.06 -43.06
N THR A 187 19.93 -8.54 -41.86
CA THR A 187 20.06 -9.97 -41.56
C THR A 187 19.60 -10.24 -40.13
N ILE A 188 18.79 -11.28 -39.93
CA ILE A 188 18.28 -11.68 -38.61
C ILE A 188 18.49 -13.18 -38.42
N ASP A 189 19.01 -13.54 -37.25
CA ASP A 189 19.06 -14.92 -36.76
C ASP A 189 18.44 -14.98 -35.36
N SER A 190 17.85 -16.11 -34.98
CA SER A 190 17.28 -16.26 -33.63
C SER A 190 17.25 -17.71 -33.15
N TRP A 191 17.52 -17.92 -31.87
CA TRP A 191 17.39 -19.22 -31.20
C TRP A 191 16.86 -19.06 -29.77
N GLU A 192 16.50 -20.17 -29.14
CA GLU A 192 16.07 -20.20 -27.73
C GLU A 192 17.19 -20.71 -26.84
N GLU A 193 17.46 -20.01 -25.75
CA GLU A 193 18.44 -20.39 -24.74
C GLU A 193 17.90 -20.07 -23.34
N ARG A 194 17.73 -21.11 -22.51
CA ARG A 194 17.30 -21.01 -21.10
C ARG A 194 16.09 -20.09 -20.90
N ASP A 195 15.00 -20.40 -21.60
CA ASP A 195 13.72 -19.67 -21.52
C ASP A 195 13.79 -18.20 -22.00
N LYS A 196 14.78 -17.90 -22.86
CA LYS A 196 14.92 -16.60 -23.54
C LYS A 196 15.09 -16.82 -25.03
N ARG A 197 14.45 -15.99 -25.85
CA ARG A 197 14.72 -15.92 -27.28
C ARG A 197 15.86 -14.94 -27.54
N ILE A 198 16.97 -15.43 -28.04
CA ILE A 198 18.10 -14.61 -28.48
C ILE A 198 17.86 -14.25 -29.94
N VAL A 199 17.97 -12.96 -30.27
CA VAL A 199 17.86 -12.45 -31.65
C VAL A 199 19.13 -11.69 -31.99
N VAL A 200 19.79 -12.07 -33.08
CA VAL A 200 20.95 -11.39 -33.64
C VAL A 200 20.52 -10.68 -34.90
N ALA A 201 20.64 -9.36 -34.93
CA ALA A 201 20.26 -8.52 -36.05
C ALA A 201 21.49 -7.71 -36.54
N LEU A 202 21.81 -7.80 -37.82
CA LEU A 202 22.97 -7.14 -38.43
C LEU A 202 22.54 -6.19 -39.56
N GLY A 203 23.29 -5.10 -39.75
CA GLY A 203 23.02 -4.06 -40.74
C GLY A 203 22.15 -2.92 -40.20
N ASN A 204 21.21 -2.44 -40.99
CA ASN A 204 20.33 -1.32 -40.64
C ASN A 204 19.19 -1.76 -39.70
N VAL A 205 19.45 -1.78 -38.40
CA VAL A 205 18.48 -2.25 -37.39
C VAL A 205 17.50 -1.16 -36.96
N LYS A 206 16.20 -1.45 -37.00
CA LYS A 206 15.12 -0.64 -36.39
C LYS A 206 14.27 -1.51 -35.48
N ILE A 207 14.01 -1.01 -34.28
CA ILE A 207 13.25 -1.69 -33.24
C ILE A 207 12.00 -0.85 -32.97
N LYS A 208 10.81 -1.44 -33.10
CA LYS A 208 9.53 -0.76 -32.88
C LYS A 208 8.71 -1.53 -31.85
N LYS A 209 8.21 -0.83 -30.84
CA LYS A 209 7.21 -1.36 -29.92
C LYS A 209 5.85 -1.33 -30.62
N ARG A 210 5.15 -2.47 -30.72
CA ARG A 210 3.75 -2.43 -31.16
C ARG A 210 2.88 -1.88 -30.05
N GLU A 211 2.09 -0.87 -30.40
CA GLU A 211 0.91 -0.54 -29.62
C GLU A 211 -0.13 -1.63 -29.86
N HIS A 212 -0.73 -2.10 -28.77
CA HIS A 212 -1.76 -3.12 -28.80
C HIS A 212 -3.02 -2.53 -29.47
N ASP A 213 -3.13 -2.62 -30.79
CA ASP A 213 -4.31 -2.17 -31.52
C ASP A 213 -5.46 -3.15 -31.24
N GLY A 214 -6.40 -2.73 -30.39
CA GLY A 214 -7.53 -3.53 -29.94
C GLY A 214 -8.60 -3.70 -31.02
N ARG A 215 -8.25 -4.29 -32.17
CA ARG A 215 -9.22 -4.72 -33.19
C ARG A 215 -9.10 -6.21 -33.43
N CYS A 216 -9.93 -6.97 -32.72
CA CYS A 216 -10.36 -8.28 -33.18
C CYS A 216 -11.37 -8.07 -34.31
N GLY A 217 -11.04 -8.57 -35.50
CA GLY A 217 -12.00 -8.91 -36.55
C GLY A 217 -12.16 -10.43 -36.59
#